data_AF-A0A938MMC2-F1
#
_entry.id   AF-A0A938MMC2-F1
#
_cell.length_a   1.000
_cell.length_b   1.000
_cell.length_c   1.000
_cell.angle_alpha   90.00
_cell.angle_beta   90.00
_cell.angle_gamma   90.00
#
_symmetry.space_group_name_H-M   'P 1'
#
loop_
_entity.id
_entity.type
_entity.pdbx_description
1 polymer ?
#
loop_
_entity_poly.entity_id
_entity_poly.type
_entity_poly.pdbx_seq_one_letter_code
_entity_poly.pdbx_strand_id
1 'polypeptide(L)' 'MIHPDLWQKLAEMDSADVCRRSGARWESGGYRLSILGRDYRVSLEKKSVEPMDAPPGKPNFFLTLVAVAYLIHS' A
#
# COMPACT_ATOMS: atom_id res chain seq x y z
N MET A 1 0.21 -12.74 -8.19
CA MET A 1 -0.60 -12.50 -6.97
C MET A 1 0.38 -12.38 -5.82
N ILE A 2 0.30 -11.35 -4.98
CA ILE A 2 1.18 -11.22 -3.80
C ILE A 2 0.81 -12.31 -2.81
N HIS A 3 1.81 -12.86 -2.12
CA HIS A 3 1.59 -13.86 -1.08
C HIS A 3 0.59 -13.32 -0.02
N PRO A 4 -0.47 -14.07 0.34
CA PRO A 4 -1.49 -13.63 1.29
C PRO A 4 -0.91 -13.10 2.62
N ASP A 5 0.17 -13.70 3.09
CA ASP A 5 0.86 -13.37 4.33
C ASP A 5 1.36 -11.92 4.39
N LEU A 6 1.75 -11.32 3.26
CA LEU A 6 2.20 -9.92 3.24
C LEU A 6 1.04 -8.96 3.52
N TRP A 7 -0.14 -9.23 2.97
CA TRP A 7 -1.34 -8.44 3.25
C TRP A 7 -1.81 -8.61 4.69
N GLN A 8 -1.76 -9.83 5.21
CA GLN A 8 -2.11 -10.10 6.60
C GLN A 8 -1.14 -9.40 7.55
N LYS A 9 0.18 -9.53 7.31
CA LYS A 9 1.20 -8.86 8.10
C LYS A 9 0.99 -7.34 8.12
N LEU A 10 0.73 -6.73 6.98
CA LEU A 10 0.45 -5.29 6.92
C LEU A 10 -0.85 -4.90 7.65
N ALA A 11 -1.87 -5.77 7.65
CA ALA A 11 -3.13 -5.53 8.35
C ALA A 11 -3.03 -5.66 9.88
N GLU A 12 -2.07 -6.43 10.38
CA GLU A 12 -1.82 -6.61 11.81
C GLU A 12 -0.92 -5.51 12.41
N MET A 13 -0.30 -4.68 11.57
CA MET A 13 0.57 -3.58 12.01
C MET A 13 -0.23 -2.37 12.50
N ASP A 14 0.32 -1.64 13.48
CA ASP A 14 -0.24 -0.36 13.89
C ASP A 14 -0.07 0.68 12.77
N SER A 15 -1.20 1.13 12.22
CA SER A 15 -1.27 2.15 11.17
C SER A 15 -0.53 3.43 11.52
N ALA A 16 -0.53 3.87 12.78
CA ALA A 16 0.15 5.08 13.20
C ALA A 16 1.68 4.93 13.12
N ASP A 17 2.17 3.75 13.49
CA ASP A 17 3.59 3.42 13.40
C ASP A 17 4.05 3.25 11.93
N VAL A 18 3.25 2.56 11.11
CA VAL A 18 3.51 2.43 9.66
C VAL A 18 3.57 3.81 9.00
N CYS A 19 2.61 4.70 9.27
CA CYS A 19 2.61 6.05 8.72
C CYS A 19 3.85 6.86 9.14
N ARG A 20 4.28 6.71 10.41
CA ARG A 20 5.45 7.40 10.94
C ARG A 20 6.75 6.98 10.23
N ARG A 21 6.92 5.69 9.94
CA ARG A 21 8.13 5.12 9.33
C ARG A 21 8.17 5.29 7.81
N SER A 22 7.03 5.07 7.15
CA SER A 22 6.93 5.09 5.69
C SER A 22 6.64 6.48 5.10
N GLY A 23 6.19 7.44 5.91
CA GLY A 23 5.64 8.70 5.42
C GLY A 23 4.29 8.55 4.70
N ALA A 24 3.70 7.35 4.69
CA ALA A 24 2.36 7.13 4.17
C ALA A 24 1.31 7.79 5.08
N ARG A 25 0.09 7.93 4.56
CA ARG A 25 -1.07 8.42 5.33
C ARG A 25 -2.11 7.32 5.40
N TRP A 26 -2.69 7.12 6.57
CA TRP A 26 -3.81 6.20 6.74
C TRP A 26 -5.12 6.88 6.34
N GLU A 27 -5.82 6.32 5.35
CA GLU A 27 -7.07 6.88 4.81
C GLU A 27 -8.02 5.73 4.43
N SER A 28 -9.27 5.79 4.92
CA SER A 28 -10.37 4.88 4.50
C SER A 28 -10.04 3.38 4.58
N GLY A 29 -9.37 2.92 5.64
CA GLY A 29 -9.03 1.50 5.82
C GLY A 29 -7.84 1.02 4.96
N GLY A 30 -7.02 1.95 4.47
CA GLY A 30 -5.81 1.67 3.70
C GLY A 30 -4.77 2.78 3.83
N TYR A 31 -3.73 2.68 3.02
CA TYR A 31 -2.64 3.66 3.00
C TYR A 31 -2.63 4.46 1.70
N ARG A 32 -2.46 5.77 1.80
CA ARG A 32 -2.00 6.63 0.71
C ARG A 32 -0.48 6.67 0.75
N LEU A 33 0.15 6.21 -0.33
CA LEU A 33 1.59 6.07 -0.44
C LEU A 33 2.08 6.78 -1.70
N SER A 34 3.02 7.71 -1.53
CA SER A 34 3.65 8.43 -2.65
C SER A 34 4.92 7.70 -3.09
N ILE A 35 4.92 7.14 -4.30
CA ILE A 35 6.09 6.46 -4.90
C ILE A 35 6.37 7.08 -6.26
N LEU A 36 7.64 7.43 -6.52
CA LEU A 36 8.09 7.99 -7.81
C LEU A 36 7.25 9.20 -8.28
N GLY A 37 6.85 10.06 -7.34
CA GLY A 37 6.06 11.26 -7.63
C GLY A 37 4.59 11.00 -7.98
N ARG A 38 4.07 9.80 -7.69
CA ARG A 38 2.65 9.44 -7.88
C ARG A 38 2.06 8.92 -6.59
N ASP A 39 0.79 9.24 -6.37
CA ASP A 39 0.04 8.77 -5.22
C ASP A 39 -0.71 7.48 -5.53
N TYR A 40 -0.57 6.52 -4.62
CA TYR A 40 -1.20 5.22 -4.70
C TYR A 40 -2.05 4.97 -3.46
N ARG A 41 -3.23 4.42 -3.67
CA ARG A 41 -4.08 3.86 -2.62
C ARG A 41 -3.78 2.38 -2.47
N VAL A 42 -3.29 1.99 -1.30
CA VAL A 42 -3.10 0.61 -0.88
C VAL A 42 -4.31 0.19 -0.04
N SER A 43 -5.21 -0.59 -0.63
CA SER A 43 -6.40 -1.08 0.05
C SER A 43 -6.12 -2.44 0.71
N LEU A 44 -6.26 -2.51 2.03
CA LEU A 44 -6.13 -3.78 2.75
C LEU A 44 -7.33 -4.71 2.51
N GLU A 45 -8.52 -4.13 2.41
CA GLU A 45 -9.77 -4.85 2.12
C GLU A 45 -9.73 -5.50 0.73
N LYS A 46 -9.42 -4.70 -0.30
CA LYS A 46 -9.38 -5.18 -1.69
C LYS A 46 -8.07 -5.89 -2.04
N LYS A 47 -7.06 -5.83 -1.17
CA LYS A 47 -5.69 -6.31 -1.41
C LYS A 47 -5.15 -5.80 -2.74
N SER A 48 -5.34 -4.50 -2.98
CA SER A 48 -5.01 -3.83 -4.24
C SER A 48 -4.19 -2.56 -4.01
N VAL A 49 -3.48 -2.15 -5.05
CA VAL A 49 -2.73 -0.88 -5.10
C VAL A 49 -3.19 -0.13 -6.33
N GLU A 50 -3.84 1.01 -6.18
CA GLU A 50 -4.46 1.73 -7.29
C GLU A 50 -3.89 3.14 -7.36
N PRO A 51 -3.50 3.63 -8.55
CA PRO A 51 -3.09 5.03 -8.71
C PRO A 51 -4.29 5.94 -8.40
N MET A 52 -4.04 7.05 -7.70
CA MET A 52 -5.10 8.03 -7.39
C MET A 52 -5.38 8.97 -8.56
N ASP A 53 -4.40 9.22 -9.42
CA ASP A 53 -4.46 10.24 -10.50
C ASP A 53 -4.66 9.64 -11.90
N ALA A 54 -4.84 8.33 -12.03
CA ALA A 54 -4.97 7.66 -13.31
C ALA A 54 -6.24 6.80 -13.35
N PRO A 55 -6.83 6.56 -14.55
CA PRO A 55 -7.94 5.64 -14.67
C PRO A 55 -7.56 4.27 -14.09
N PRO A 56 -8.52 3.53 -13.50
CA PRO A 56 -8.25 2.25 -12.90
C PRO A 56 -7.63 1.30 -13.93
N GLY A 57 -6.33 1.08 -13.79
CA GLY A 57 -5.56 0.06 -14.49
C GLY A 57 -5.04 -0.91 -13.44
N LYS A 58 -4.98 -2.21 -13.76
CA LYS A 58 -4.36 -3.17 -12.85
C LYS A 58 -2.92 -2.70 -12.57
N PRO A 59 -2.54 -2.43 -11.31
CA PRO A 59 -1.15 -2.16 -11.00
C PRO A 59 -0.29 -3.34 -11.48
N ASN A 60 0.89 -3.02 -12.01
CA ASN A 60 1.90 -4.02 -12.29
C ASN A 60 2.20 -4.79 -10.98
N PHE A 61 2.28 -6.12 -11.04
CA PHE A 61 2.56 -6.98 -9.87
C PHE A 61 3.74 -6.47 -9.03
N PHE A 62 4.80 -6.00 -9.69
CA PHE A 62 5.98 -5.44 -9.03
C PHE A 62 5.70 -4.19 -8.22
N LEU A 63 4.84 -3.30 -8.72
CA LEU A 63 4.45 -2.09 -8.00
C LEU A 63 3.69 -2.46 -6.73
N THR A 64 2.75 -3.38 -6.84
CA THR A 64 1.99 -3.86 -5.68
C THR A 64 2.94 -4.48 -4.65
N LEU A 65 3.91 -5.31 -5.09
CA LEU A 65 4.87 -5.95 -4.20
C LEU A 65 5.76 -4.93 -3.49
N VAL A 66 6.29 -3.96 -4.23
CA VAL A 66 7.13 -2.89 -3.68
C VAL A 66 6.35 -2.04 -2.70
N ALA A 67 5.12 -1.64 -3.02
CA ALA A 67 4.30 -0.82 -2.13
C ALA A 67 4.00 -1.53 -0.81
N VAL A 68 3.58 -2.80 -0.86
CA VAL A 68 3.26 -3.58 0.35
C VAL A 68 4.53 -3.87 1.16
N ALA A 69 5.63 -4.30 0.51
CA ALA A 69 6.89 -4.57 1.20
C ALA A 69 7.47 -3.29 1.82
N TYR A 70 7.38 -2.16 1.14
CA TYR A 70 7.80 -0.87 1.67
C TYR A 70 7.05 -0.53 2.95
N LEU A 71 5.72 -0.63 2.97
CA LEU A 71 4.92 -0.34 4.18
C LEU A 71 5.23 -1.29 5.35
N ILE A 72 5.65 -2.52 5.08
CA ILE A 72 6.02 -3.49 6.12
C ILE A 72 7.41 -3.20 6.71
N HIS A 73 8.36 -2.78 5.86
CA HIS A 73 9.79 -2.78 6.17
C HIS A 73 10.43 -1.39 6.29
N SER A 74 9.68 -0.31 6.07
CA SER A 74 10.17 1.06 6.29
C SER A 74 10.36 1.41 7.76
#